data_AF-A0A0C2GEH6-F1
#
_entry.id   AF-A0A0C2GEH6-F1
#
_cell.length_a   1.000
_cell.length_b   1.000
_cell.length_c   1.000
_cell.angle_alpha   90.00
_cell.angle_beta   90.00
_cell.angle_gamma   90.00
#
_symmetry.space_group_name_H-M   'P 1'
#
loop_
_entity.id
_entity.type
_entity.pdbx_description
1 polymer ?
#
loop_
_entity_poly.entity_id
_entity_poly.type
_entity_poly.pdbx_seq_one_letter_code
_entity_poly.pdbx_strand_id
1 'polypeptide(L)'
;MNMREFVSNDSVLMKLIAENDRASSPPSKVLGMKWNTTEDKLIIKCDPVETNFITKRMVLQTNASVYDPMGWLIPLLIRSKCFFQSLWKKQYTWDDILDEEDREQWKKISDAMEGFEKELPRKVADINAQHQLVLFSDASIAAMAACMYVKNEE
;
A
#
# COMPACT_ATOMS: atom_id res chain seq x y z
N MET A 1 2.45 -21.76 11.69
CA MET A 1 2.30 -20.37 12.16
C MET A 1 2.01 -20.43 13.65
N ASN A 2 2.97 -20.08 14.50
CA ASN A 2 2.69 -20.00 15.93
C ASN A 2 2.00 -18.65 16.18
N MET A 3 0.70 -18.69 16.54
CA MET A 3 -0.12 -17.49 16.71
C MET A 3 0.23 -16.68 17.97
N ARG A 4 1.23 -17.13 18.74
CA ARG A 4 1.69 -16.51 19.98
C ARG A 4 3.15 -16.03 19.89
N GLU A 5 3.64 -15.83 18.67
CA GLU A 5 4.95 -15.24 18.43
C GLU A 5 4.90 -13.72 18.68
N PHE A 6 5.81 -13.20 19.50
CA PHE A 6 5.95 -11.78 19.81
C PHE A 6 7.25 -11.21 19.27
N VAL A 7 7.19 -9.95 18.86
CA VAL A 7 8.34 -9.17 18.41
C VAL A 7 8.14 -7.71 18.79
N SER A 8 9.22 -7.02 19.13
CA SER A 8 9.22 -5.60 19.45
C SER A 8 10.56 -4.98 19.04
N ASN A 9 10.55 -3.67 18.81
CA ASN A 9 11.76 -2.86 18.62
C ASN A 9 12.48 -2.54 19.94
N ASP A 10 11.89 -2.89 21.09
CA ASP A 10 12.48 -2.68 22.42
C ASP A 10 13.25 -3.93 22.89
N SER A 11 14.59 -3.80 22.97
CA SER A 11 15.48 -4.88 23.40
C SER A 11 15.28 -5.32 24.86
N VAL A 12 14.82 -4.44 25.74
CA VAL A 12 14.52 -4.76 27.15
C VAL A 12 13.25 -5.60 27.20
N LEU A 13 12.21 -5.19 26.48
CA LEU A 13 10.97 -5.96 26.38
C LEU A 13 11.23 -7.36 25.79
N MET A 14 12.05 -7.45 24.74
CA MET A 14 12.38 -8.75 24.13
C MET A 14 13.09 -9.71 25.11
N LYS A 15 13.90 -9.20 26.06
CA LYS A 15 14.53 -10.03 27.11
C LYS A 15 13.51 -10.58 28.11
N LEU A 16 12.39 -9.90 28.33
CA LEU A 16 11.32 -10.34 29.23
C LEU A 16 10.44 -11.44 28.61
N ILE A 17 10.43 -11.56 27.28
CA ILE A 17 9.67 -12.57 26.56
C ILE A 17 10.48 -13.87 26.49
N ALA A 18 9.84 -15.00 26.81
CA ALA A 18 10.47 -16.33 26.73
C ALA A 18 10.89 -16.64 25.29
N GLU A 19 12.05 -17.29 25.10
CA GLU A 19 12.62 -17.52 23.76
C GLU A 19 11.67 -18.29 22.83
N ASN A 20 10.91 -19.24 23.36
CA ASN A 20 9.93 -20.03 22.60
C ASN A 20 8.72 -19.21 22.10
N ASP A 21 8.47 -18.04 22.70
CA ASP A 21 7.39 -17.12 22.33
C ASP A 21 7.89 -15.97 21.45
N ARG A 22 9.19 -15.90 21.11
CA ARG A 22 9.73 -14.87 20.22
C ARG A 22 9.50 -15.25 18.75
N ALA A 23 9.23 -14.26 17.91
CA ALA A 23 9.14 -14.48 16.46
C ALA A 23 10.48 -14.94 15.87
N SER A 24 10.43 -15.97 15.02
CA SER A 24 11.62 -16.68 14.52
C SER A 24 12.44 -15.87 13.49
N SER A 25 11.83 -14.95 12.74
CA SER A 25 12.56 -14.08 11.80
C SER A 25 11.81 -12.79 11.43
N PRO A 26 12.48 -11.64 11.38
CA PRO A 26 12.00 -10.47 10.64
C PRO A 26 12.06 -10.72 9.12
N PRO A 27 11.24 -10.05 8.29
CA PRO A 27 10.27 -9.02 8.66
C PRO A 27 8.95 -9.61 9.18
N SER A 28 8.43 -9.01 10.24
CA SER A 28 7.11 -9.36 10.77
C SER A 28 6.02 -8.61 10.03
N LYS A 29 4.76 -9.05 10.17
CA LYS A 29 3.60 -8.34 9.60
C LYS A 29 2.79 -7.68 10.70
N VAL A 30 2.32 -6.46 10.46
CA VAL A 30 1.36 -5.75 11.31
C VAL A 30 0.16 -5.35 10.46
N LEU A 31 -1.03 -5.82 10.84
CA LEU A 31 -2.27 -5.60 10.09
C LEU A 31 -2.17 -5.98 8.59
N GLY A 32 -1.30 -6.94 8.23
CA GLY A 32 -1.09 -7.34 6.83
C GLY A 32 0.01 -6.55 6.09
N MET A 33 0.53 -5.47 6.67
CA MET A 33 1.68 -4.73 6.14
C MET A 33 2.99 -5.32 6.67
N LYS A 34 4.05 -5.26 5.87
CA LYS A 34 5.40 -5.66 6.31
C LYS A 34 5.94 -4.60 7.29
N TRP A 35 6.63 -5.05 8.33
CA TRP A 35 7.24 -4.20 9.34
C TRP A 35 8.68 -4.64 9.62
N ASN A 36 9.62 -3.72 9.40
CA ASN A 36 10.98 -3.83 9.90
C ASN A 36 10.99 -3.41 11.37
N THR A 37 10.96 -4.40 12.26
CA THR A 37 10.93 -4.19 13.71
C THR A 37 12.23 -3.63 14.26
N THR A 38 13.35 -3.83 13.57
CA THR A 38 14.66 -3.33 14.03
C THR A 38 14.75 -1.81 13.86
N GLU A 39 14.34 -1.30 12.70
CA GLU A 39 14.39 0.14 12.39
C GLU A 39 13.09 0.88 12.67
N ASP A 40 12.07 0.15 13.11
CA ASP A 40 10.70 0.62 13.34
C ASP A 40 10.06 1.29 12.11
N LYS A 41 10.18 0.63 10.95
CA LYS A 41 9.66 1.13 9.67
C LYS A 41 8.65 0.18 9.04
N LEU A 42 7.51 0.73 8.62
CA LEU A 42 6.53 0.02 7.80
C LEU A 42 7.01 -0.02 6.37
N ILE A 43 6.91 -1.18 5.72
CA ILE A 43 7.29 -1.36 4.32
C ILE A 43 6.01 -1.43 3.50
N ILE A 44 5.89 -0.50 2.57
CA ILE A 44 4.81 -0.41 1.63
C ILE A 44 5.33 -0.90 0.30
N LYS A 45 4.63 -1.88 -0.27
CA LYS A 45 4.97 -2.47 -1.56
C LYS A 45 3.75 -2.50 -2.45
N CYS A 46 3.94 -2.26 -3.73
CA CYS A 46 2.92 -2.47 -4.75
C CYS A 46 3.52 -3.36 -5.84
N ASP A 47 2.89 -4.51 -6.10
CA ASP A 47 3.22 -5.33 -7.25
C ASP A 47 1.91 -5.68 -7.96
N PRO A 48 1.78 -5.35 -9.25
CA PRO A 48 0.62 -5.75 -10.02
C PRO A 48 0.58 -7.27 -10.22
N VAL A 49 -0.61 -7.82 -10.47
CA VAL A 49 -0.74 -9.24 -10.82
C VAL A 49 -0.20 -9.45 -12.23
N GLU A 50 0.81 -10.31 -12.38
CA GLU A 50 1.34 -10.67 -13.70
C GLU A 50 0.41 -11.68 -14.41
N THR A 51 -0.03 -11.35 -15.63
CA THR A 51 -0.76 -12.28 -16.51
C THR A 51 -0.77 -11.78 -17.95
N ASN A 52 -0.83 -12.73 -18.88
CA ASN A 52 -0.97 -12.47 -20.31
C ASN A 52 -2.42 -12.14 -20.72
N PHE A 53 -3.40 -12.43 -19.86
CA PHE A 53 -4.83 -12.20 -20.12
C PHE A 53 -5.33 -11.06 -19.24
N ILE A 54 -5.35 -9.86 -19.82
CA ILE A 54 -5.84 -8.67 -19.12
C ILE A 54 -7.35 -8.60 -19.35
N THR A 55 -8.11 -8.74 -18.26
CA THR A 55 -9.57 -8.61 -18.22
C THR A 55 -9.98 -7.56 -17.21
N LYS A 56 -11.22 -7.09 -17.28
CA LYS A 56 -11.77 -6.15 -16.28
C LYS A 56 -11.68 -6.72 -14.86
N ARG A 57 -11.91 -8.03 -14.69
CA ARG A 57 -11.76 -8.72 -13.39
C ARG A 57 -10.33 -8.70 -12.88
N MET A 58 -9.35 -8.94 -13.75
CA MET A 58 -7.92 -8.91 -13.40
C MET A 58 -7.48 -7.53 -12.94
N VAL A 59 -7.92 -6.47 -13.63
CA VAL A 59 -7.65 -5.08 -13.24
C VAL A 59 -8.20 -4.79 -11.85
N LEU A 60 -9.43 -5.23 -11.55
CA LEU A 60 -10.01 -5.10 -10.21
C LEU A 60 -9.23 -5.90 -9.17
N GLN A 61 -8.86 -7.15 -9.48
CA GLN A 61 -8.09 -8.01 -8.60
C GLN A 61 -6.75 -7.37 -8.23
N THR A 62 -6.07 -6.76 -9.20
CA THR A 62 -4.82 -6.02 -8.97
C THR A 62 -5.04 -4.81 -8.07
N ASN A 63 -6.12 -4.04 -8.26
CA ASN A 63 -6.44 -2.94 -7.35
C ASN A 63 -6.76 -3.42 -5.93
N ALA A 64 -7.43 -4.56 -5.80
CA ALA A 64 -7.86 -5.12 -4.52
C ALA A 64 -6.76 -5.88 -3.77
N SER A 65 -5.70 -6.33 -4.45
CA SER A 65 -4.56 -7.01 -3.82
C SER A 65 -3.70 -6.05 -2.99
N VAL A 66 -3.79 -4.75 -3.27
CA VAL A 66 -3.02 -3.72 -2.59
C VAL A 66 -3.71 -3.32 -1.29
N TYR A 67 -3.16 -3.80 -0.17
CA TYR A 67 -3.61 -3.43 1.17
C TYR A 67 -2.97 -2.11 1.61
N ASP A 68 -3.73 -1.02 1.54
CA ASP A 68 -3.28 0.33 1.88
C ASP A 68 -4.33 1.07 2.75
N PRO A 69 -4.41 0.76 4.06
CA PRO A 69 -5.42 1.34 4.94
C PRO A 69 -5.24 2.84 5.17
N MET A 70 -4.02 3.36 4.98
CA MET A 70 -3.67 4.77 5.22
C MET A 70 -3.69 5.62 3.94
N GLY A 71 -3.85 5.00 2.78
CA GLY A 71 -3.91 5.70 1.49
C GLY A 71 -2.55 6.18 0.96
N TRP A 72 -1.43 5.61 1.42
CA TRP A 72 -0.09 6.01 1.01
C TRP A 72 0.23 5.69 -0.45
N LEU A 73 -0.38 4.65 -1.01
CA LEU A 73 -0.24 4.24 -2.40
C LEU A 73 -1.26 4.89 -3.32
N ILE A 74 -2.19 5.72 -2.82
CA ILE A 74 -3.19 6.40 -3.64
C ILE A 74 -2.57 7.13 -4.86
N PRO A 75 -1.46 7.89 -4.75
CA PRO A 75 -0.85 8.56 -5.90
C PRO A 75 -0.45 7.60 -7.02
N LEU A 76 -0.08 6.37 -6.66
CA LEU A 76 0.29 5.31 -7.59
C LEU A 76 -0.96 4.62 -8.17
N LEU A 77 -1.92 4.29 -7.30
CA LEU A 77 -3.12 3.53 -7.65
C LEU A 77 -4.19 4.34 -8.39
N ILE A 78 -4.16 5.67 -8.32
CA ILE A 78 -5.22 6.50 -8.90
C ILE A 78 -5.39 6.26 -10.40
N ARG A 79 -4.28 6.07 -11.13
CA ARG A 79 -4.32 5.76 -12.58
C ARG A 79 -5.02 4.43 -12.84
N SER A 80 -4.70 3.41 -12.05
CA SER A 80 -5.34 2.09 -12.11
C SER A 80 -6.83 2.15 -11.79
N LYS A 81 -7.25 2.93 -10.80
CA LYS A 81 -8.66 3.13 -10.44
C LYS A 81 -9.44 3.88 -11.53
N CYS A 82 -8.85 4.94 -12.10
CA CYS A 82 -9.43 5.68 -13.23
C CYS A 82 -9.57 4.79 -14.48
N PHE A 83 -8.56 3.96 -14.75
CA PHE A 83 -8.60 2.99 -15.85
C PHE A 83 -9.69 1.95 -15.62
N PHE A 84 -9.81 1.37 -14.42
CA PHE A 84 -10.92 0.47 -14.12
C PHE A 84 -12.29 1.13 -14.36
N GLN A 85 -12.43 2.41 -14.02
CA GLN A 85 -13.65 3.18 -14.30
C GLN A 85 -13.91 3.38 -15.80
N SER A 86 -12.88 3.56 -16.64
CA SER A 86 -13.06 3.67 -18.09
C SER A 86 -13.54 2.35 -18.69
N LEU A 87 -13.03 1.21 -18.21
CA LEU A 87 -13.48 -0.12 -18.65
C LEU A 87 -14.98 -0.35 -18.38
N TRP A 88 -15.51 0.17 -17.28
CA TRP A 88 -16.94 0.14 -17.01
C TRP A 88 -17.75 0.93 -18.05
N LYS A 89 -17.26 2.11 -18.45
CA LYS A 89 -17.92 2.94 -19.46
C LYS A 89 -17.89 2.29 -20.84
N LYS A 90 -16.86 1.50 -21.14
CA LYS A 90 -16.72 0.69 -22.36
C LYS A 90 -17.57 -0.59 -22.37
N GLN A 91 -18.31 -0.87 -21.30
CA GLN A 91 -19.25 -2.00 -21.20
C GLN A 91 -18.63 -3.41 -21.36
N TYR A 92 -17.34 -3.59 -21.07
CA TYR A 92 -16.75 -4.93 -20.95
C TYR A 92 -17.48 -5.77 -19.91
N THR A 93 -17.65 -7.07 -20.16
CA THR A 93 -17.98 -8.04 -19.12
C THR A 93 -16.76 -8.28 -18.22
N TRP A 94 -16.90 -9.13 -17.19
CA TRP A 94 -15.81 -9.36 -16.23
C TRP A 94 -14.60 -10.07 -16.84
N ASP A 95 -14.87 -11.01 -17.75
CA ASP A 95 -13.87 -11.95 -18.28
C ASP A 95 -13.56 -11.70 -19.75
N ASP A 96 -14.10 -10.63 -20.33
CA ASP A 96 -13.70 -10.15 -21.65
C ASP A 96 -12.22 -9.76 -21.63
N ILE A 97 -11.52 -10.21 -22.66
CA ILE A 97 -10.16 -9.77 -22.94
C ILE A 97 -10.25 -8.33 -23.45
N LEU A 98 -9.50 -7.43 -22.82
CA LEU A 98 -9.44 -6.02 -23.23
C LEU A 98 -8.90 -5.90 -24.66
N ASP A 99 -9.27 -4.85 -25.39
CA ASP A 99 -8.69 -4.61 -26.72
C ASP A 99 -7.20 -4.21 -26.64
N GLU A 100 -6.53 -4.10 -27.78
CA GLU A 100 -5.08 -3.82 -27.79
C GLU A 100 -4.76 -2.47 -27.14
N GLU A 101 -5.57 -1.45 -27.38
CA GLU A 101 -5.37 -0.11 -26.82
C GLU A 101 -5.45 -0.12 -25.29
N ASP A 102 -6.47 -0.77 -24.73
CA ASP A 102 -6.65 -0.89 -23.28
C ASP A 102 -5.59 -1.80 -22.65
N ARG A 103 -5.15 -2.87 -23.35
CA ARG A 103 -4.04 -3.71 -22.88
C ARG A 103 -2.74 -2.93 -22.77
N GLU A 104 -2.40 -2.14 -23.78
CA GLU A 104 -1.21 -1.28 -23.76
C GLU A 104 -1.30 -0.22 -22.66
N GLN A 105 -2.48 0.39 -22.48
CA GLN A 105 -2.70 1.36 -21.42
C GLN A 105 -2.54 0.73 -20.04
N TRP A 106 -3.13 -0.44 -19.82
CA TRP A 106 -2.98 -1.19 -18.58
C TRP A 106 -1.51 -1.52 -18.31
N LYS A 107 -0.79 -1.97 -19.33
CA LYS A 107 0.64 -2.29 -19.20
C LYS A 107 1.46 -1.08 -18.73
N LYS A 108 1.25 0.09 -19.32
CA LYS A 108 1.91 1.33 -18.86
C LYS A 108 1.60 1.65 -17.40
N ILE A 109 0.39 1.35 -16.95
CA ILE A 109 -0.03 1.54 -15.56
C ILE A 109 0.64 0.49 -14.66
N SER A 110 0.63 -0.79 -15.02
CA SER A 110 1.26 -1.87 -14.25
C SER A 110 2.76 -1.67 -14.13
N ASP A 111 3.45 -1.35 -15.23
CA ASP A 111 4.90 -1.16 -15.25
C ASP A 111 5.33 0.01 -14.36
N ALA A 112 4.49 1.04 -14.22
CA ALA A 112 4.75 2.15 -13.29
C ALA A 112 4.56 1.77 -11.81
N MET A 113 3.80 0.72 -11.53
CA MET A 113 3.57 0.20 -10.17
C MET A 113 4.58 -0.88 -9.78
N GLU A 114 5.10 -1.60 -10.77
CA GLU A 114 5.96 -2.76 -10.57
C GLU A 114 7.22 -2.42 -9.76
N GLY A 115 7.48 -3.22 -8.73
CA GLY A 115 8.67 -3.06 -7.88
C GLY A 115 8.66 -1.82 -7.00
N PHE A 116 7.56 -1.06 -6.93
CA PHE A 116 7.48 0.07 -6.01
C PHE A 116 7.56 -0.43 -4.57
N GLU A 117 8.60 0.00 -3.86
CA GLU A 117 8.79 -0.27 -2.44
C GLU A 117 9.31 0.98 -1.73
N LYS A 118 8.69 1.30 -0.59
CA LYS A 118 9.16 2.37 0.30
C LYS A 118 9.01 1.98 1.75
N GLU A 119 10.00 2.38 2.54
CA GLU A 119 9.92 2.31 3.99
C GLU A 119 9.43 3.65 4.55
N LEU A 120 8.46 3.60 5.45
CA LEU A 120 7.98 4.76 6.21
C LEU A 120 8.22 4.54 7.71
N PRO A 121 8.67 5.54 8.47
CA PRO A 121 8.77 5.43 9.92
C PRO A 121 7.38 5.20 10.52
N ARG A 122 7.24 4.21 11.42
CA ARG A 122 5.96 3.94 12.09
C ARG A 122 5.58 5.05 13.07
N LYS A 123 6.57 5.62 13.76
CA LYS A 123 6.42 6.80 14.62
C LYS A 123 6.85 8.05 13.84
N VAL A 124 5.90 8.93 13.53
CA VAL A 124 6.14 10.17 12.76
C VAL A 124 6.24 11.43 13.62
N ALA A 125 5.70 11.39 14.85
CA ALA A 125 5.64 12.53 15.77
C ALA A 125 5.60 12.07 17.23
N ASP A 126 5.99 12.94 18.16
CA ASP A 126 5.77 12.73 19.61
C ASP A 126 4.36 13.17 19.99
N ILE A 127 3.58 12.30 20.62
CA ILE A 127 2.22 12.61 21.03
C ILE A 127 2.11 13.78 22.03
N ASN A 128 3.19 14.08 22.77
CA ASN A 128 3.20 15.13 23.78
C ASN A 128 3.68 16.49 23.26
N ALA A 129 4.17 16.55 22.02
CA ALA A 129 4.61 17.80 21.41
C ALA A 129 3.44 18.51 20.69
N GLN A 130 3.57 19.83 20.49
CA GLN A 130 2.67 20.57 19.60
C GLN A 130 3.07 20.32 18.14
N HIS A 131 2.06 20.08 17.30
CA HIS A 131 2.23 19.82 15.87
C HIS A 131 1.23 20.63 15.07
N GLN A 132 1.59 20.93 13.84
CA GLN A 132 0.70 21.52 12.86
C GLN A 132 0.23 20.44 11.88
N LEU A 133 -1.08 20.37 11.65
CA LEU A 133 -1.65 19.56 10.59
C LEU A 133 -1.84 20.44 9.35
N VAL A 134 -1.17 20.08 8.27
CA VAL A 134 -1.29 20.77 6.98
C VAL A 134 -2.08 19.89 6.03
N LEU A 135 -3.24 20.39 5.60
CA LEU A 135 -4.12 19.72 4.65
C LEU A 135 -3.97 20.36 3.27
N PHE A 136 -3.80 19.52 2.26
CA PHE A 136 -3.92 19.92 0.86
C PHE A 136 -5.08 19.15 0.24
N SER A 137 -5.82 19.81 -0.63
CA SER A 137 -6.90 19.18 -1.40
C SER A 137 -6.87 19.70 -2.82
N ASP A 138 -7.10 18.81 -3.78
CA ASP A 138 -7.23 19.16 -5.19
C ASP A 138 -8.29 18.29 -5.86
N ALA A 139 -8.87 18.79 -6.95
CA ALA A 139 -9.91 18.12 -7.69
C ALA A 139 -9.73 18.33 -9.20
N SER A 140 -9.96 17.25 -9.94
CA SER A 140 -10.02 17.23 -11.40
C SER A 140 -11.27 16.50 -11.86
N ILE A 141 -11.49 16.48 -13.17
CA ILE A 141 -12.57 15.69 -13.80
C ILE A 141 -12.38 14.18 -13.53
N ALA A 142 -11.14 13.73 -13.32
CA ALA A 142 -10.85 12.32 -13.10
C ALA A 142 -11.01 11.89 -11.64
N ALA A 143 -10.62 12.74 -10.68
CA ALA A 143 -10.61 12.40 -9.26
C ALA A 143 -10.55 13.64 -8.37
N MET A 144 -10.99 13.47 -7.13
CA MET A 144 -10.74 14.39 -6.01
C MET A 144 -9.81 13.70 -5.01
N ALA A 145 -8.84 14.44 -4.49
CA ALA A 145 -7.88 13.92 -3.52
C ALA A 145 -7.61 14.94 -2.42
N ALA A 146 -7.30 14.44 -1.24
CA ALA A 146 -6.78 15.23 -0.14
C ALA A 146 -5.63 14.46 0.52
N CYS A 147 -4.61 15.18 0.97
CA CYS A 147 -3.53 14.64 1.78
C CYS A 147 -3.31 15.52 3.01
N MET A 148 -2.90 14.87 4.10
CA MET A 148 -2.65 15.52 5.38
C MET A 148 -1.23 15.20 5.82
N TYR A 149 -0.50 16.22 6.25
CA TYR A 149 0.85 16.11 6.77
C TYR A 149 0.88 16.58 8.22
N VAL A 150 1.63 15.85 9.04
CA VAL A 150 2.03 16.31 10.37
C VAL A 150 3.35 17.06 10.20
N LYS A 151 3.37 18.33 10.62
CA LYS A 151 4.57 19.15 10.70
C LYS A 151 4.93 19.31 12.17
N ASN A 152 6.08 18.77 12.53
CA ASN A 152 6.67 18.98 13.85
C ASN A 152 7.16 20.42 13.94
N GLU A 153 6.90 21.11 15.04
CA GLU A 153 7.58 22.38 15.33
C GLU A 153 9.01 22.04 15.75
N GLU A 154 10.00 22.44 14.94
CA GLU A 154 11.43 22.34 15.29
C GLU A 154 11.79 23.27 16.45
#